data_AF-A0A6A6Y9J1-F1
#
_entry.id   AF-A0A6A6Y9J1-F1
#
_cell.length_a   1.000
_cell.length_b   1.000
_cell.length_c   1.000
_cell.angle_alpha   90.00
_cell.angle_beta   90.00
_cell.angle_gamma   90.00
#
_symmetry.space_group_name_H-M   'P 1'
#
loop_
_entity.id
_entity.type
_entity.pdbx_description
1 polymer ?
#
loop_
_entity_poly.entity_id
_entity_poly.type
_entity_poly.pdbx_seq_one_letter_code
_entity_poly.pdbx_strand_id
1 'polypeptide(L)'
;MKFLQSISLFFAAMTMAVMSSPGPGPNPIAAPEIADAAIMEALHTRQIDTSEITGLVKNLTSIVSTVGSILTPDTLTEVKSILDHANELLDDTTTTDLKSLVQKATGLLNSDLLSKVGGLLTPALLTNVTDILGGAHDLLTPDFVSNTKTLINDATPLIVEVSELFKALLG
;
A
#
# COMPACT_ATOMS: atom_id res chain seq x y z
N MET A 1 41.84 -41.09 -3.86
CA MET A 1 42.41 -42.34 -4.42
C MET A 1 43.09 -43.25 -3.39
N LYS A 2 43.33 -42.84 -2.13
CA LYS A 2 44.00 -43.68 -1.11
C LYS A 2 43.13 -44.79 -0.48
N PHE A 3 41.82 -44.79 -0.73
CA PHE A 3 40.89 -45.78 -0.15
C PHE A 3 40.90 -47.12 -0.92
N LEU A 4 41.08 -47.09 -2.25
CA LEU A 4 41.11 -48.29 -3.10
C LEU A 4 42.42 -49.10 -2.96
N GLN A 5 43.55 -48.44 -2.65
CA GLN A 5 44.82 -49.14 -2.40
C GLN A 5 44.86 -49.90 -1.08
N SER A 6 44.09 -49.48 -0.07
CA SER A 6 44.06 -50.18 1.23
C SER A 6 43.33 -51.52 1.18
N ILE A 7 42.40 -51.69 0.24
CA ILE A 7 41.61 -52.93 0.09
C ILE A 7 42.44 -54.01 -0.65
N SER A 8 43.26 -53.61 -1.62
CA SER A 8 44.13 -54.54 -2.35
C SER A 8 45.25 -55.14 -1.49
N LEU A 9 45.74 -54.43 -0.48
CA LEU A 9 46.85 -54.91 0.37
C LEU A 9 46.38 -55.95 1.40
N PHE A 10 45.10 -55.94 1.76
CA PHE A 10 44.52 -56.90 2.67
C PHE A 10 44.31 -58.28 2.03
N PHE A 11 44.17 -58.35 0.70
CA PHE A 11 43.97 -59.60 -0.04
C PHE A 11 45.26 -60.37 -0.35
N ALA A 12 46.43 -59.74 -0.22
CA ALA A 12 47.73 -60.34 -0.56
C ALA A 12 48.32 -61.27 0.52
N ALA A 13 47.77 -61.27 1.74
CA ALA A 13 48.36 -62.01 2.87
C ALA A 13 47.77 -63.42 3.11
N MET A 14 46.80 -63.87 2.30
CA MET A 14 45.99 -65.06 2.62
C MET A 14 46.17 -66.24 1.64
N THR A 15 47.38 -66.47 1.13
CA THR A 15 47.69 -67.73 0.42
C THR A 15 49.07 -68.22 0.80
N MET A 16 49.14 -69.12 1.79
CA MET A 16 50.12 -70.22 1.93
C MET A 16 49.81 -71.01 3.22
N ALA A 17 49.16 -72.18 3.09
CA ALA A 17 49.37 -73.35 3.95
C ALA A 17 48.43 -74.51 3.55
N VAL A 18 48.91 -75.44 2.72
CA VAL A 18 48.41 -76.82 2.66
C VAL A 18 49.62 -77.75 2.75
N MET A 19 49.80 -78.41 3.90
CA MET A 19 50.36 -79.77 3.97
C MET A 19 50.22 -80.41 5.37
N SER A 20 49.76 -81.67 5.38
CA SER A 20 50.03 -82.77 6.34
C SER A 20 49.13 -83.01 7.59
N SER A 21 48.10 -83.85 7.40
CA SER A 21 47.56 -85.04 8.16
C SER A 21 48.19 -85.52 9.51
N PRO A 22 47.57 -86.43 10.33
CA PRO A 22 46.23 -86.42 10.97
C PRO A 22 46.29 -86.84 12.48
N GLY A 23 45.28 -86.47 13.29
CA GLY A 23 45.09 -87.00 14.66
C GLY A 23 43.63 -86.89 15.12
N PRO A 24 43.05 -87.88 15.83
CA PRO A 24 41.61 -87.93 16.07
C PRO A 24 41.19 -87.26 17.38
N GLY A 25 40.25 -86.31 17.28
CA GLY A 25 39.43 -85.80 18.39
C GLY A 25 39.34 -84.27 18.44
N PRO A 26 38.36 -83.71 19.16
CA PRO A 26 36.91 -83.71 18.91
C PRO A 26 36.50 -82.63 17.87
N ASN A 27 35.43 -82.86 17.11
CA ASN A 27 34.79 -81.83 16.26
C ASN A 27 33.84 -80.96 17.12
N PRO A 28 33.42 -79.74 16.70
CA PRO A 28 34.14 -78.52 16.31
C PRO A 28 33.74 -77.31 17.20
N ILE A 29 34.55 -76.24 17.26
CA ILE A 29 33.97 -74.88 17.30
C ILE A 29 34.33 -74.28 15.96
N ALA A 30 33.36 -74.28 15.05
CA ALA A 30 33.44 -73.46 13.86
C ALA A 30 33.61 -72.01 14.35
N ALA A 31 34.81 -71.44 14.21
CA ALA A 31 34.90 -69.99 14.08
C ALA A 31 33.89 -69.63 12.99
N PRO A 32 32.95 -68.69 13.21
CA PRO A 32 32.10 -68.26 12.14
C PRO A 32 33.04 -67.65 11.12
N GLU A 33 33.38 -68.42 10.10
CA GLU A 33 33.88 -67.90 8.85
C GLU A 33 32.72 -67.05 8.37
N ILE A 34 32.72 -65.77 8.79
CA ILE A 34 31.88 -64.76 8.17
C ILE A 34 32.50 -64.60 6.79
N ALA A 35 32.26 -65.61 5.95
CA ALA A 35 32.63 -65.60 4.56
C ALA A 35 32.13 -64.27 4.02
N ASP A 36 32.94 -63.61 3.19
CA ASP A 36 32.52 -62.38 2.51
C ASP A 36 31.12 -62.50 1.91
N ALA A 37 30.69 -63.72 1.57
CA ALA A 37 29.32 -64.08 1.20
C ALA A 37 28.23 -63.72 2.24
N ALA A 38 28.43 -63.99 3.54
CA ALA A 38 27.44 -63.68 4.59
C ALA A 38 27.29 -62.17 4.82
N ILE A 39 28.38 -61.40 4.71
CA ILE A 39 28.33 -59.93 4.75
C ILE A 39 27.73 -59.37 3.44
N MET A 40 28.11 -59.93 2.29
CA MET A 40 27.51 -59.59 0.99
C MET A 40 26.00 -59.87 0.95
N GLU A 41 25.55 -60.93 1.60
CA GLU A 41 24.14 -61.35 1.66
C GLU A 41 23.35 -60.52 2.67
N ALA A 42 23.94 -60.20 3.83
CA ALA A 42 23.37 -59.25 4.79
C ALA A 42 23.27 -57.82 4.22
N LEU A 43 24.18 -57.44 3.30
CA LEU A 43 24.14 -56.17 2.59
C LEU A 43 23.14 -56.20 1.42
N HIS A 44 22.97 -57.35 0.76
CA HIS A 44 21.92 -57.57 -0.25
C HIS A 44 20.50 -57.50 0.32
N THR A 45 20.30 -57.98 1.55
CA THR A 45 18.99 -57.94 2.24
C THR A 45 18.62 -56.57 2.78
N ARG A 46 19.60 -55.66 2.96
CA ARG A 46 19.34 -54.22 3.11
C ARG A 46 19.10 -53.60 1.73
N GLN A 47 18.05 -54.07 1.08
CA GLN A 47 17.55 -53.55 -0.19
C GLN A 47 17.03 -52.14 0.07
N ILE A 48 17.89 -51.12 -0.12
CA ILE A 48 17.43 -49.74 -0.17
C ILE A 48 16.62 -49.63 -1.46
N ASP A 49 15.30 -49.46 -1.32
CA ASP A 49 14.44 -49.17 -2.47
C ASP A 49 14.77 -47.78 -3.00
N THR A 50 15.70 -47.75 -3.95
CA THR A 50 16.14 -46.53 -4.63
C THR A 50 15.07 -45.96 -5.56
N SER A 51 13.98 -46.68 -5.84
CA SER A 51 12.88 -46.23 -6.69
C SER A 51 12.08 -45.12 -6.01
N GLU A 52 11.71 -45.30 -4.75
CA GLU A 52 10.99 -44.28 -3.97
C GLU A 52 11.85 -43.03 -3.79
N ILE A 53 13.14 -43.21 -3.51
CA ILE A 53 14.10 -42.11 -3.40
C ILE A 53 14.24 -41.38 -4.74
N THR A 54 14.34 -42.11 -5.86
CA THR A 54 14.43 -41.52 -7.19
C THR A 54 13.14 -40.78 -7.58
N GLY A 55 11.98 -41.30 -7.20
CA GLY A 55 10.69 -40.64 -7.37
C GLY A 55 10.59 -39.34 -6.58
N LEU A 56 11.00 -39.35 -5.31
CA LEU A 56 11.06 -38.16 -4.47
C LEU A 56 12.03 -37.11 -5.03
N VAL A 57 13.21 -37.52 -5.50
CA VAL A 57 14.19 -36.62 -6.12
C VAL A 57 13.63 -36.01 -7.40
N LYS A 58 13.00 -36.80 -8.28
CA LYS A 58 12.36 -36.28 -9.50
C LYS A 58 11.25 -35.28 -9.20
N ASN A 59 10.41 -35.58 -8.21
CA ASN A 59 9.35 -34.68 -7.78
C ASN A 59 9.92 -33.38 -7.20
N LEU A 60 10.96 -33.47 -6.36
CA LEU A 60 11.65 -32.31 -5.82
C LEU A 60 12.27 -31.46 -6.93
N THR A 61 12.95 -32.07 -7.91
CA THR A 61 13.51 -31.35 -9.07
C THR A 61 12.41 -30.66 -9.88
N SER A 62 11.25 -31.30 -10.08
CA SER A 62 10.12 -30.71 -10.79
C SER A 62 9.55 -29.49 -10.05
N ILE A 63 9.39 -29.58 -8.72
CA ILE A 63 8.92 -28.46 -7.89
C ILE A 63 9.93 -27.33 -7.93
N VAL A 64 11.23 -27.61 -7.74
CA VAL A 64 12.30 -26.60 -7.78
C VAL A 64 12.36 -25.92 -9.14
N SER A 65 12.19 -26.66 -10.24
CA SER A 65 12.12 -26.08 -11.59
C SER A 65 10.89 -25.21 -11.78
N THR A 66 9.73 -25.61 -11.26
CA THR A 66 8.48 -24.84 -11.36
C THR A 66 8.58 -23.55 -10.55
N VAL A 67 9.06 -23.65 -9.30
CA VAL A 67 9.31 -22.49 -8.43
C VAL A 67 10.36 -21.57 -9.04
N GLY A 68 11.44 -22.11 -9.61
CA GLY A 68 12.47 -21.33 -10.30
C GLY A 68 11.95 -20.58 -11.53
N SER A 69 10.96 -21.14 -12.25
CA SER A 69 10.32 -20.47 -13.38
C SER A 69 9.36 -19.34 -12.98
N ILE A 70 8.86 -19.35 -11.74
CA ILE A 70 7.99 -18.31 -11.19
C ILE A 70 8.81 -17.24 -10.44
N LEU A 71 9.91 -17.63 -9.78
CA LEU A 71 10.84 -16.76 -9.05
C LEU A 71 12.05 -16.37 -9.91
N THR A 72 11.81 -16.06 -11.18
CA THR A 72 12.85 -15.49 -12.06
C THR A 72 13.27 -14.09 -11.59
N PRO A 73 14.47 -13.61 -11.96
CA PRO A 73 14.86 -12.22 -11.70
C PRO A 73 13.84 -11.20 -12.21
N ASP A 74 13.28 -11.43 -13.40
CA ASP A 74 12.31 -10.52 -14.02
C ASP A 74 11.01 -10.41 -13.20
N THR A 75 10.43 -11.53 -12.78
CA THR A 75 9.23 -11.53 -11.94
C THR A 75 9.49 -10.90 -10.57
N LEU A 76 10.66 -11.12 -9.97
CA LEU A 76 11.04 -10.45 -8.71
C LEU A 76 11.22 -8.94 -8.89
N THR A 77 11.78 -8.50 -10.02
CA THR A 77 11.91 -7.07 -10.36
C THR A 77 10.55 -6.42 -10.58
N GLU A 78 9.63 -7.08 -11.29
CA GLU A 78 8.27 -6.58 -11.48
C GLU A 78 7.51 -6.46 -10.15
N VAL A 79 7.56 -7.51 -9.32
CA VAL A 79 6.93 -7.49 -7.99
C VAL A 79 7.52 -6.37 -7.11
N LYS A 80 8.84 -6.19 -7.14
CA LYS A 80 9.48 -5.08 -6.43
C LYS A 80 8.97 -3.73 -6.96
N SER A 81 8.88 -3.55 -8.27
CA SER A 81 8.40 -2.30 -8.87
C SER A 81 6.95 -2.01 -8.48
N ILE A 82 6.07 -3.01 -8.49
CA ILE A 82 4.68 -2.86 -8.02
C ILE A 82 4.66 -2.46 -6.54
N LEU A 83 5.48 -3.09 -5.71
CA LEU A 83 5.56 -2.76 -4.30
C LEU A 83 6.12 -1.35 -4.06
N ASP A 84 7.11 -0.92 -4.84
CA ASP A 84 7.66 0.43 -4.78
C ASP A 84 6.57 1.48 -5.13
N HIS A 85 5.83 1.27 -6.23
CA HIS A 85 4.74 2.18 -6.62
C HIS A 85 3.58 2.18 -5.62
N ALA A 86 3.24 1.02 -5.05
CA ALA A 86 2.21 0.92 -4.03
C ALA A 86 2.64 1.65 -2.74
N ASN A 87 3.93 1.54 -2.36
CA ASN A 87 4.47 2.27 -1.23
C ASN A 87 4.48 3.77 -1.47
N GLU A 88 4.79 4.23 -2.68
CA GLU A 88 4.72 5.65 -3.05
C GLU A 88 3.26 6.15 -2.99
N LEU A 89 2.30 5.39 -3.51
CA LEU A 89 0.88 5.77 -3.50
C LEU A 89 0.24 5.72 -2.11
N LEU A 90 0.73 4.84 -1.23
CA LEU A 90 0.22 4.63 0.12
C LEU A 90 1.16 5.20 1.19
N ASP A 91 2.09 6.08 0.81
CA ASP A 91 2.99 6.71 1.76
C ASP A 91 2.24 7.64 2.74
N ASP A 92 2.92 7.98 3.83
CA ASP A 92 2.35 8.83 4.88
C ASP A 92 1.96 10.21 4.33
N THR A 93 2.71 10.73 3.36
CA THR A 93 2.44 12.02 2.72
C THR A 93 1.15 11.99 1.92
N THR A 94 1.00 11.06 0.97
CA THR A 94 -0.20 10.90 0.14
C THR A 94 -1.41 10.59 1.00
N THR A 95 -1.27 9.73 2.01
CA THR A 95 -2.36 9.41 2.95
C THR A 95 -2.76 10.64 3.77
N THR A 96 -1.79 11.42 4.26
CA THR A 96 -2.04 12.64 5.04
C THR A 96 -2.68 13.74 4.18
N ASP A 97 -2.20 13.91 2.96
CA ASP A 97 -2.71 14.90 2.02
C ASP A 97 -4.13 14.56 1.56
N LEU A 98 -4.40 13.29 1.27
CA LEU A 98 -5.75 12.82 0.94
C LEU A 98 -6.70 13.01 2.13
N LYS A 99 -6.28 12.66 3.34
CA LYS A 99 -7.08 12.90 4.56
C LYS A 99 -7.36 14.39 4.74
N SER A 100 -6.36 15.25 4.56
CA SER A 100 -6.50 16.70 4.65
C SER A 100 -7.44 17.25 3.59
N LEU A 101 -7.35 16.74 2.35
CA LEU A 101 -8.22 17.12 1.25
C LEU A 101 -9.68 16.72 1.55
N VAL A 102 -9.91 15.48 2.00
CA VAL A 102 -11.24 14.99 2.38
C VAL A 102 -11.80 15.80 3.55
N GLN A 103 -10.97 16.17 4.53
CA GLN A 103 -11.39 17.02 5.65
C GLN A 103 -11.77 18.43 5.19
N LYS A 104 -10.95 19.06 4.32
CA LYS A 104 -11.26 20.37 3.73
C LYS A 104 -12.53 20.31 2.89
N ALA A 105 -12.66 19.30 2.04
CA ALA A 105 -13.86 19.08 1.23
C ALA A 105 -15.10 18.90 2.12
N THR A 106 -15.02 18.09 3.17
CA THR A 106 -16.12 17.91 4.13
C THR A 106 -16.46 19.22 4.86
N GLY A 107 -15.44 20.02 5.21
CA GLY A 107 -15.64 21.36 5.79
C GLY A 107 -16.37 22.32 4.86
N LEU A 108 -16.03 22.32 3.56
CA LEU A 108 -16.69 23.14 2.54
C LEU A 108 -18.08 22.62 2.17
N LEU A 109 -18.26 21.30 2.16
CA LEU A 109 -19.54 20.64 1.89
C LEU A 109 -20.42 20.54 3.14
N ASN A 110 -20.00 21.13 4.27
CA ASN A 110 -20.80 21.20 5.47
C ASN A 110 -22.10 21.95 5.17
N SER A 111 -23.23 21.30 5.47
CA SER A 111 -24.57 21.85 5.28
C SER A 111 -24.79 23.19 5.99
N ASP A 112 -24.09 23.48 7.09
CA ASP A 112 -24.17 24.78 7.78
C ASP A 112 -23.54 25.91 6.95
N LEU A 113 -22.37 25.67 6.35
CA LEU A 113 -21.73 26.66 5.47
C LEU A 113 -22.56 26.84 4.19
N LEU A 114 -22.97 25.75 3.56
CA LEU A 114 -23.80 25.80 2.36
C LEU A 114 -25.15 26.48 2.61
N SER A 115 -25.79 26.25 3.77
CA SER A 115 -27.04 26.91 4.12
C SER A 115 -26.86 28.40 4.43
N LYS A 116 -25.80 28.79 5.13
CA LYS A 116 -25.47 30.21 5.38
C LYS A 116 -25.18 30.96 4.10
N VAL A 117 -24.34 30.39 3.22
CA VAL A 117 -24.04 30.98 1.91
C VAL A 117 -25.29 31.01 1.03
N GLY A 118 -26.08 29.92 1.00
CA GLY A 118 -27.35 29.88 0.30
C GLY A 118 -28.35 30.92 0.80
N GLY A 119 -28.39 31.16 2.10
CA GLY A 119 -29.21 32.21 2.73
C GLY A 119 -28.77 33.62 2.29
N LEU A 120 -27.47 33.89 2.23
CA LEU A 120 -26.93 35.18 1.76
C LEU A 120 -27.10 35.39 0.26
N LEU A 121 -26.98 34.32 -0.54
CA LEU A 121 -27.05 34.35 -2.00
C LEU A 121 -28.45 34.01 -2.53
N THR A 122 -29.50 34.21 -1.72
CA THR A 122 -30.86 34.06 -2.22
C THR A 122 -31.13 35.11 -3.31
N PRO A 123 -31.83 34.75 -4.41
CA PRO A 123 -32.18 35.69 -5.46
C PRO A 123 -32.92 36.92 -4.92
N ALA A 124 -33.81 36.72 -3.94
CA ALA A 124 -34.54 37.82 -3.30
C ALA A 124 -33.62 38.82 -2.59
N LEU A 125 -32.63 38.35 -1.79
CA LEU A 125 -31.68 39.25 -1.14
C LEU A 125 -30.77 39.94 -2.17
N LEU A 126 -30.29 39.22 -3.18
CA LEU A 126 -29.44 39.80 -4.23
C LEU A 126 -30.16 40.88 -5.02
N THR A 127 -31.42 40.65 -5.41
CA THR A 127 -32.27 41.66 -6.06
C THR A 127 -32.50 42.84 -5.12
N ASN A 128 -32.95 42.61 -3.89
CA ASN A 128 -33.21 43.70 -2.94
C ASN A 128 -31.97 44.55 -2.66
N VAL A 129 -30.80 43.92 -2.49
CA VAL A 129 -29.53 44.64 -2.27
C VAL A 129 -29.15 45.43 -3.51
N THR A 130 -29.33 44.87 -4.71
CA THR A 130 -29.05 45.56 -5.97
C THR A 130 -29.98 46.74 -6.19
N ASP A 131 -31.27 46.59 -5.90
CA ASP A 131 -32.28 47.65 -6.01
C ASP A 131 -32.00 48.78 -5.01
N ILE A 132 -31.68 48.44 -3.76
CA ILE A 132 -31.30 49.42 -2.74
C ILE A 132 -30.02 50.15 -3.14
N LEU A 133 -29.00 49.42 -3.59
CA LEU A 133 -27.73 50.02 -4.03
C LEU A 133 -27.93 50.91 -5.27
N GLY A 134 -28.80 50.52 -6.20
CA GLY A 134 -29.18 51.33 -7.35
C GLY A 134 -29.91 52.61 -6.94
N GLY A 135 -30.96 52.50 -6.12
CA GLY A 135 -31.68 53.67 -5.61
C GLY A 135 -30.81 54.58 -4.76
N ALA A 136 -29.96 54.02 -3.90
CA ALA A 136 -29.00 54.80 -3.12
C ALA A 136 -27.97 55.48 -4.02
N HIS A 137 -27.50 54.82 -5.09
CA HIS A 137 -26.60 55.43 -6.07
C HIS A 137 -27.23 56.69 -6.69
N ASP A 138 -28.47 56.60 -7.16
CA ASP A 138 -29.19 57.72 -7.76
C ASP A 138 -29.34 58.90 -6.78
N LEU A 139 -29.70 58.60 -5.52
CA LEU A 139 -29.88 59.59 -4.45
C LEU A 139 -28.56 60.19 -3.93
N LEU A 140 -27.43 59.48 -4.10
CA LEU A 140 -26.11 59.92 -3.67
C LEU A 140 -25.28 60.53 -4.80
N THR A 141 -25.87 60.74 -5.98
CA THR A 141 -25.20 61.48 -7.05
C THR A 141 -24.88 62.92 -6.61
N PRO A 142 -23.70 63.47 -6.97
CA PRO A 142 -23.34 64.84 -6.60
C PRO A 142 -24.39 65.87 -6.99
N ASP A 143 -24.98 65.72 -8.18
CA ASP A 143 -26.01 66.62 -8.69
C ASP A 143 -27.31 66.53 -7.89
N PHE A 144 -27.81 65.32 -7.58
CA PHE A 144 -29.02 65.17 -6.77
C PHE A 144 -28.83 65.73 -5.36
N VAL A 145 -27.69 65.43 -4.72
CA VAL A 145 -27.36 65.94 -3.38
C VAL A 145 -27.21 67.47 -3.39
N SER A 146 -26.55 68.03 -4.39
CA SER A 146 -26.37 69.48 -4.55
C SER A 146 -27.73 70.18 -4.74
N ASN A 147 -28.53 69.70 -5.70
CA ASN A 147 -29.84 70.26 -6.00
C ASN A 147 -30.79 70.18 -4.80
N THR A 148 -30.79 69.05 -4.08
CA THR A 148 -31.60 68.88 -2.87
C THR A 148 -31.16 69.84 -1.76
N LYS A 149 -29.84 70.03 -1.55
CA LYS A 149 -29.33 71.01 -0.58
C LYS A 149 -29.76 72.43 -0.95
N THR A 150 -29.64 72.82 -2.21
CA THR A 150 -30.08 74.13 -2.71
C THR A 150 -31.58 74.32 -2.46
N LEU A 151 -32.41 73.34 -2.85
CA LEU A 151 -33.85 73.41 -2.63
C LEU A 151 -34.21 73.57 -1.14
N ILE A 152 -33.54 72.83 -0.25
CA ILE A 152 -33.75 72.95 1.22
C ILE A 152 -33.33 74.35 1.71
N ASN A 153 -32.19 74.86 1.23
CA ASN A 153 -31.68 76.19 1.61
C ASN A 153 -32.60 77.30 1.13
N ASP A 154 -33.18 77.18 -0.06
CA ASP A 154 -34.06 78.20 -0.66
C ASP A 154 -35.48 78.14 -0.09
N ALA A 155 -35.99 76.94 0.21
CA ALA A 155 -37.34 76.76 0.76
C ALA A 155 -37.45 77.25 2.22
N THR A 156 -36.36 77.18 2.99
CA THR A 156 -36.40 77.54 4.42
C THR A 156 -36.76 79.02 4.65
N PRO A 157 -36.11 80.02 3.99
CA PRO A 157 -36.49 81.42 4.07
C PRO A 157 -37.93 81.69 3.59
N LEU A 158 -38.34 81.06 2.48
CA LEU A 158 -39.69 81.23 1.91
C LEU A 158 -40.79 80.85 2.91
N ILE A 159 -40.60 79.77 3.68
CA ILE A 159 -41.57 79.34 4.71
C ILE A 159 -41.67 80.40 5.82
N VAL A 160 -40.56 81.05 6.19
CA VAL A 160 -40.54 82.11 7.21
C VAL A 160 -41.25 83.36 6.71
N GLU A 161 -40.91 83.83 5.50
CA GLU A 161 -41.51 85.03 4.90
C GLU A 161 -43.02 84.89 4.72
N VAL A 162 -43.48 83.73 4.27
CA VAL A 162 -44.92 83.44 4.14
C VAL A 162 -45.61 83.42 5.52
N SER A 163 -44.97 82.87 6.54
CA SER A 163 -45.49 82.88 7.92
C SER A 163 -45.62 84.30 8.48
N GLU A 164 -44.63 85.16 8.23
CA GLU A 164 -44.67 86.57 8.62
C GLU A 164 -45.75 87.35 7.87
N LEU A 165 -45.92 87.08 6.56
CA LEU A 165 -47.00 87.66 5.76
C LEU A 165 -48.39 87.30 6.33
N PHE A 166 -48.61 86.04 6.68
CA PHE A 166 -49.88 85.62 7.30
C PHE A 166 -50.12 86.28 8.66
N LYS A 167 -49.08 86.40 9.50
CA LYS A 167 -49.19 87.12 10.77
C LYS A 167 -49.55 88.59 10.58
N ALA A 168 -48.96 89.25 9.58
CA ALA A 168 -49.24 90.65 9.26
C ALA A 168 -50.65 90.87 8.67
N LEU A 169 -51.24 89.85 8.03
CA LEU A 169 -52.57 89.94 7.43
C LEU A 169 -53.70 89.58 8.42
N LEU A 170 -53.41 88.74 9.41
CA LEU A 170 -54.41 88.17 10.35
C LEU A 170 -54.30 88.71 11.78
N GLY A 171 -53.18 89.34 12.14
CA GLY A 171 -52.99 90.06 13.40
C GLY A 171 -53.33 91.55 13.26
#